data_AF-A0A6B2ZL50-F1
#
_entry.id   AF-A0A6B2ZL50-F1
#
_cell.length_a   1.000
_cell.length_b   1.000
_cell.length_c   1.000
_cell.angle_alpha   90.00
_cell.angle_beta   90.00
_cell.angle_gamma   90.00
#
_symmetry.space_group_name_H-M   'P 1'
#
loop_
_entity.id
_entity.type
_entity.pdbx_description
1 polymer ?
#
loop_
_entity_poly.entity_id
_entity_poly.type
_entity_poly.pdbx_seq_one_letter_code
_entity_poly.pdbx_strand_id
1 'polypeptide(L)'
;MDAEIERFFTHPRYWLMYALPWPATDPNADMAEAAHVIAPPTVPAGQLDRLPPDVADLLGFVGVYASEHPDQRVIWFTDVTRWLEWEKDSSWSALGVDWEHALAQLTRPPFLGLYMTVSRRAYHHLINTAERFRLTYTDGHSEVLTDEERQAVHEAFEHKLDADWPAYVRDMVASGHLTVG
;
A
#
# COMPACT_ATOMS: atom_id res chain seq x y z
N MET A 1 -13.26 13.23 -20.72
CA MET A 1 -12.12 13.37 -19.81
C MET A 1 -10.93 13.81 -20.65
N ASP A 2 -10.17 14.81 -20.22
CA ASP A 2 -8.91 15.16 -20.88
C ASP A 2 -7.97 13.94 -20.82
N ALA A 3 -7.34 13.58 -21.92
CA ALA A 3 -6.48 12.39 -22.01
C ALA A 3 -5.31 12.47 -21.02
N GLU A 4 -4.85 13.68 -20.69
CA GLU A 4 -3.79 13.88 -19.69
C GLU A 4 -4.29 13.59 -18.27
N ILE A 5 -5.51 14.00 -17.94
CA ILE A 5 -6.10 13.76 -16.62
C ILE A 5 -6.43 12.26 -16.46
N GLU A 6 -6.97 11.62 -17.49
CA GLU A 6 -7.18 10.17 -17.48
C GLU A 6 -5.88 9.40 -17.24
N ARG A 7 -4.81 9.80 -17.93
CA ARG A 7 -3.49 9.19 -17.78
C ARG A 7 -2.95 9.33 -16.36
N PHE A 8 -3.15 10.49 -15.74
CA PHE A 8 -2.72 10.75 -14.37
C PHE A 8 -3.38 9.81 -13.35
N PHE A 9 -4.69 9.55 -13.46
CA PHE A 9 -5.38 8.62 -12.57
C PHE A 9 -5.09 7.15 -12.88
N THR A 10 -4.96 6.80 -14.17
CA THR A 10 -4.73 5.41 -14.60
C THR A 10 -3.29 4.94 -14.42
N HIS A 11 -2.33 5.85 -14.37
CA HIS A 11 -0.91 5.54 -14.19
C HIS A 11 -0.32 6.45 -13.10
N PRO A 12 -0.74 6.28 -11.83
CA PRO A 12 -0.20 7.07 -10.75
C PRO A 12 1.30 6.80 -10.62
N ARG A 13 2.02 7.82 -10.13
CA ARG A 13 3.47 7.72 -9.93
C ARG A 13 3.83 6.53 -9.02
N TYR A 14 3.06 6.32 -7.98
CA TYR A 14 3.17 5.18 -7.08
C TYR A 14 1.81 4.86 -6.45
N TRP A 15 1.70 3.64 -5.94
CA TRP A 15 0.67 3.16 -5.05
C TRP A 15 1.24 2.98 -3.65
N LEU A 16 0.42 3.26 -2.63
CA LEU A 16 0.69 2.87 -1.25
C LEU A 16 -0.15 1.65 -0.93
N MET A 17 0.50 0.58 -0.49
CA MET A 17 -0.11 -0.67 -0.09
C MET A 17 0.12 -0.95 1.39
N TYR A 18 -0.91 -1.42 2.08
CA TYR A 18 -0.80 -1.84 3.47
C TYR A 18 -1.74 -3.01 3.78
N ALA A 19 -1.35 -3.80 4.77
CA ALA A 19 -2.11 -4.96 5.20
C ALA A 19 -3.38 -4.53 5.95
N LEU A 20 -4.45 -5.30 5.74
CA LEU A 20 -5.63 -5.30 6.59
C LEU A 20 -5.56 -6.51 7.54
N PRO A 21 -6.35 -6.56 8.63
CA PRO A 21 -6.40 -7.75 9.46
C PRO A 21 -6.80 -8.99 8.65
N TRP A 22 -6.07 -10.09 8.82
CA TRP A 22 -6.46 -11.37 8.20
C TRP A 22 -7.86 -11.79 8.70
N PRO A 23 -8.78 -12.25 7.84
CA PRO A 23 -10.15 -12.56 8.25
C PRO A 23 -10.21 -13.62 9.36
N ALA A 24 -10.89 -13.29 10.46
CA ALA A 24 -11.10 -14.22 11.57
C ALA A 24 -12.15 -15.31 11.26
N THR A 25 -12.99 -15.10 10.25
CA THR A 25 -14.04 -16.03 9.83
C THR A 25 -13.50 -17.30 9.18
N ASP A 26 -12.35 -17.19 8.50
CA ASP A 26 -11.62 -18.33 7.96
C ASP A 26 -10.11 -18.15 8.19
N PRO A 27 -9.63 -18.50 9.41
CA PRO A 27 -8.23 -18.36 9.77
C PRO A 27 -7.34 -19.36 9.04
N ASN A 28 -7.88 -20.27 8.22
CA ASN A 28 -7.13 -21.26 7.45
C ASN A 28 -7.20 -21.02 5.94
N ALA A 29 -7.87 -19.97 5.47
CA ALA A 29 -7.89 -19.61 4.05
C ALA A 29 -6.48 -19.36 3.50
N ASP A 30 -6.18 -19.86 2.30
CA ASP A 30 -4.90 -19.59 1.62
C ASP A 30 -4.85 -18.19 0.99
N MET A 31 -6.03 -17.62 0.71
CA MET A 31 -6.21 -16.32 0.08
C MET A 31 -7.29 -15.53 0.84
N ALA A 32 -7.08 -14.23 1.01
CA ALA A 32 -8.06 -13.35 1.65
C ALA A 32 -7.95 -11.91 1.14
N GLU A 33 -9.07 -11.18 1.17
CA GLU A 33 -9.05 -9.72 1.03
C GLU A 33 -8.40 -9.10 2.27
N ALA A 34 -7.07 -9.02 2.25
CA ALA A 34 -6.25 -8.70 3.42
C ALA A 34 -5.20 -7.61 3.12
N ALA A 35 -5.38 -6.87 2.03
CA ALA A 35 -4.59 -5.68 1.75
C ALA A 35 -5.45 -4.58 1.12
N HIS A 36 -5.06 -3.34 1.36
CA HIS A 36 -5.65 -2.16 0.73
C HIS A 36 -4.56 -1.41 -0.02
N VAL A 37 -4.89 -0.95 -1.23
CA VAL A 37 -4.01 -0.17 -2.08
C VAL A 37 -4.69 1.14 -2.38
N ILE A 38 -3.96 2.25 -2.22
CA ILE A 38 -4.41 3.58 -2.64
C ILE A 38 -3.39 4.20 -3.59
N ALA A 39 -3.81 5.23 -4.34
CA ALA A 39 -2.93 6.06 -5.14
C ALA A 39 -2.86 7.49 -4.57
N PRO A 40 -2.00 7.78 -3.57
CA PRO A 40 -1.90 9.11 -2.98
C PRO A 40 -1.60 10.23 -3.99
N PRO A 41 -0.76 10.02 -5.03
CA PRO A 41 -0.48 11.06 -6.02
C PRO A 41 -1.72 11.61 -6.72
N THR A 42 -2.81 10.85 -6.79
CA THR A 42 -4.02 11.30 -7.50
C THR A 42 -4.89 12.26 -6.69
N VAL A 43 -4.54 12.50 -5.42
CA VAL A 43 -5.29 13.43 -4.56
C VAL A 43 -4.86 14.87 -4.85
N PRO A 44 -5.80 15.78 -5.16
CA PRO A 44 -5.49 17.20 -5.37
C PRO A 44 -4.88 17.86 -4.12
N ALA A 45 -3.93 18.77 -4.31
CA ALA A 45 -3.24 19.47 -3.21
C ALA A 45 -4.20 20.11 -2.20
N GLY A 46 -5.26 20.79 -2.66
CA GLY A 46 -6.25 21.40 -1.76
C GLY A 46 -7.11 20.42 -0.96
N GLN A 47 -7.11 19.13 -1.31
CA GLN A 47 -7.71 18.06 -0.48
C GLN A 47 -6.69 17.48 0.51
N LEU A 48 -5.41 17.40 0.12
CA LEU A 48 -4.32 17.01 1.04
C LEU A 48 -4.25 17.96 2.25
N ASP A 49 -4.41 19.26 2.03
CA ASP A 49 -4.41 20.29 3.09
C ASP A 49 -5.56 20.14 4.11
N ARG A 50 -6.56 19.31 3.81
CA ARG A 50 -7.74 19.06 4.67
C ARG A 50 -7.67 17.72 5.38
N LEU A 51 -6.64 16.93 5.13
CA LEU A 51 -6.45 15.66 5.81
C LEU A 51 -6.13 15.87 7.29
N PRO A 52 -6.48 14.90 8.15
CA PRO A 52 -5.97 14.88 9.52
C PRO A 52 -4.43 14.95 9.52
N PRO A 53 -3.80 15.64 10.49
CA PRO A 53 -2.34 15.81 10.54
C PRO A 53 -1.56 14.49 10.38
N ASP A 54 -1.93 13.44 11.14
CA ASP A 54 -1.22 12.14 11.05
C ASP A 54 -1.28 11.51 9.65
N VAL A 55 -2.39 11.72 8.93
CA VAL A 55 -2.57 11.21 7.56
C VAL A 55 -1.69 12.00 6.60
N ALA A 56 -1.67 13.33 6.74
CA ALA A 56 -0.84 14.20 5.91
C ALA A 56 0.65 13.91 6.14
N ASP A 57 1.07 13.75 7.39
CA ASP A 57 2.47 13.45 7.75
C ASP A 57 2.89 12.07 7.26
N LEU A 58 2.07 11.03 7.48
CA LEU A 58 2.33 9.69 6.93
C LEU A 58 2.51 9.73 5.41
N LEU A 59 1.59 10.37 4.69
CA LEU A 59 1.69 10.48 3.23
C LEU A 59 2.87 11.35 2.78
N GLY A 60 3.26 12.34 3.58
CA GLY A 60 4.46 13.13 3.39
C GLY A 60 5.72 12.24 3.40
N PHE A 61 5.88 11.40 4.43
CA PHE A 61 7.01 10.47 4.52
C PHE A 61 6.99 9.39 3.44
N VAL A 62 5.81 8.85 3.10
CA VAL A 62 5.65 7.96 1.94
C VAL A 62 6.07 8.67 0.64
N GLY A 63 5.72 9.94 0.48
CA GLY A 63 6.12 10.75 -0.67
C GLY A 63 7.63 10.99 -0.75
N VAL A 64 8.30 11.19 0.40
CA VAL A 64 9.76 11.26 0.48
C VAL A 64 10.37 9.93 0.08
N TYR A 65 9.89 8.81 0.64
CA TYR A 65 10.33 7.47 0.27
C TYR A 65 10.21 7.22 -1.24
N ALA A 66 9.04 7.53 -1.83
CA ALA A 66 8.78 7.43 -3.27
C ALA A 66 9.68 8.32 -4.14
N SER A 67 10.27 9.36 -3.55
CA SER A 67 11.21 10.26 -4.24
C SER A 67 12.64 9.74 -4.20
N GLU A 68 13.02 9.06 -3.13
CA GLU A 68 14.32 8.40 -2.99
C GLU A 68 14.37 7.06 -3.75
N HIS A 69 13.21 6.42 -3.98
CA HIS A 69 13.08 5.11 -4.66
C HIS A 69 12.18 5.22 -5.91
N PRO A 70 12.57 5.97 -6.95
CA PRO A 70 11.72 6.25 -8.10
C PRO A 70 11.39 5.03 -8.97
N ASP A 71 12.13 3.94 -8.81
CA ASP A 71 11.97 2.66 -9.47
C ASP A 71 10.92 1.76 -8.79
N GLN A 72 10.51 2.07 -7.55
CA GLN A 72 9.48 1.33 -6.83
C GLN A 72 8.12 2.01 -6.95
N ARG A 73 7.22 1.42 -7.75
CA ARG A 73 5.87 1.98 -7.93
C ARG A 73 4.85 1.44 -6.94
N VAL A 74 5.08 0.26 -6.37
CA VAL A 74 4.27 -0.25 -5.26
C VAL A 74 5.08 -0.12 -3.98
N ILE A 75 4.69 0.84 -3.14
CA ILE A 75 5.33 1.10 -1.85
C ILE A 75 4.52 0.41 -0.78
N TRP A 76 5.12 -0.49 0.00
CA TRP A 76 4.44 -1.01 1.18
C TRP A 76 4.71 -0.11 2.37
N PHE A 77 3.71 0.05 3.23
CA PHE A 77 3.89 0.74 4.51
C PHE A 77 5.06 0.17 5.33
N THR A 78 5.30 -1.14 5.24
CA THR A 78 6.42 -1.80 5.90
C THR A 78 7.79 -1.49 5.27
N ASP A 79 7.87 -1.11 3.99
CA ASP A 79 9.14 -0.64 3.39
C ASP A 79 9.53 0.72 3.94
N VAL A 80 8.56 1.65 4.02
CA VAL A 80 8.80 2.96 4.62
C VAL A 80 9.20 2.80 6.08
N THR A 81 8.59 1.85 6.79
CA THR A 81 8.99 1.50 8.17
C THR A 81 10.43 0.99 8.24
N ARG A 82 10.85 0.10 7.34
CA ARG A 82 12.24 -0.39 7.25
C ARG A 82 13.22 0.75 6.97
N TRP A 83 12.89 1.61 6.01
CA TRP A 83 13.71 2.76 5.61
C TRP A 83 13.88 3.77 6.76
N LEU A 84 12.81 4.06 7.49
CA LEU A 84 12.88 4.94 8.67
C LEU A 84 13.88 4.39 9.71
N GLU A 85 13.78 3.10 10.03
CA GLU A 85 14.64 2.46 11.03
C GLU A 85 16.10 2.37 10.53
N TRP A 86 16.32 1.78 9.36
CA TRP A 86 17.66 1.35 8.93
C TRP A 86 18.45 2.44 8.21
N GLU A 87 17.77 3.39 7.56
CA GLU A 87 18.44 4.42 6.76
C GLU A 87 18.32 5.81 7.38
N LYS A 88 17.25 6.08 8.14
CA LYS A 88 17.01 7.39 8.75
C LYS A 88 17.24 7.42 10.26
N ASP A 89 17.56 6.29 10.89
CA ASP A 89 17.72 6.17 12.35
C ASP A 89 16.53 6.80 13.09
N SER A 90 15.31 6.46 12.63
CA SER A 90 14.07 7.08 13.05
C SER A 90 12.93 6.07 13.11
N SER A 91 11.76 6.53 13.56
CA SER A 91 10.54 5.72 13.63
C SER A 91 9.31 6.61 13.51
N TRP A 92 8.16 6.01 13.20
CA TRP A 92 6.89 6.75 13.14
C TRP A 92 6.59 7.54 14.42
N SER A 93 6.87 6.95 15.59
CA SER A 93 6.64 7.62 16.88
C SER A 93 7.65 8.75 17.13
N ALA A 94 8.91 8.60 16.71
CA ALA A 94 9.90 9.68 16.79
C ALA A 94 9.52 10.89 15.91
N LEU A 95 8.82 10.63 14.81
CA LEU A 95 8.25 11.64 13.93
C LEU A 95 6.90 12.21 14.43
N GLY A 96 6.38 11.69 15.55
CA GLY A 96 5.10 12.11 16.12
C GLY A 96 3.87 11.62 15.34
N VAL A 97 4.03 10.64 14.46
CA VAL A 97 2.95 10.12 13.59
C VAL A 97 2.23 8.95 14.25
N ASP A 98 0.93 9.12 14.52
CA ASP A 98 0.04 8.00 14.86
C ASP A 98 -0.33 7.23 13.58
N TRP A 99 0.55 6.28 13.22
CA TRP A 99 0.41 5.52 11.99
C TRP A 99 -0.83 4.61 11.99
N GLU A 100 -1.26 4.08 13.15
CA GLU A 100 -2.46 3.24 13.25
C GLU A 100 -3.71 4.05 12.93
N HIS A 101 -3.82 5.23 13.55
CA HIS A 101 -4.90 6.16 13.26
C HIS A 101 -4.85 6.60 11.79
N ALA A 102 -3.67 6.95 11.27
CA ALA A 102 -3.51 7.38 9.89
C ALA A 102 -3.97 6.31 8.88
N LEU A 103 -3.48 5.06 9.00
CA LEU A 103 -3.87 3.96 8.11
C LEU A 103 -5.38 3.67 8.16
N ALA A 104 -6.02 3.80 9.32
CA ALA A 104 -7.47 3.61 9.44
C ALA A 104 -8.26 4.65 8.63
N GLN A 105 -7.75 5.87 8.50
CA GLN A 105 -8.41 6.95 7.72
C GLN A 105 -8.19 6.80 6.21
N LEU A 106 -7.12 6.13 5.76
CA LEU A 106 -6.78 5.98 4.33
C LEU A 106 -7.81 5.15 3.52
N THR A 107 -8.72 4.44 4.18
CA THR A 107 -9.84 3.73 3.53
C THR A 107 -10.99 4.66 3.11
N ARG A 108 -10.93 5.93 3.50
CA ARG A 108 -11.99 6.92 3.26
C ARG A 108 -11.62 7.86 2.12
N PRO A 109 -12.60 8.52 1.48
CA PRO A 109 -12.31 9.60 0.54
C PRO A 109 -11.35 10.63 1.16
N PRO A 110 -10.43 11.21 0.38
CA PRO A 110 -10.47 11.34 -1.08
C PRO A 110 -9.65 10.28 -1.87
N PHE A 111 -9.12 9.25 -1.22
CA PHE A 111 -8.20 8.33 -1.89
C PHE A 111 -8.91 7.43 -2.89
N LEU A 112 -8.36 7.34 -4.11
CA LEU A 112 -8.70 6.27 -5.03
C LEU A 112 -8.00 5.00 -4.53
N GLY A 113 -8.76 3.94 -4.28
CA GLY A 113 -8.22 2.72 -3.69
C GLY A 113 -9.05 1.48 -3.94
N LEU A 114 -8.38 0.33 -3.83
CA LEU A 114 -8.98 -0.98 -4.02
C LEU A 114 -8.53 -1.94 -2.92
N TYR A 115 -9.40 -2.89 -2.62
CA TYR A 115 -9.09 -4.02 -1.76
C TYR A 115 -8.48 -5.14 -2.60
N MET A 116 -7.42 -5.78 -2.10
CA MET A 116 -6.72 -6.86 -2.78
C MET A 116 -6.91 -8.18 -2.05
N THR A 117 -7.30 -9.20 -2.82
CA THR A 117 -7.16 -10.59 -2.38
C THR A 117 -5.70 -11.00 -2.51
N VAL A 118 -5.07 -11.33 -1.38
CA VAL A 118 -3.66 -11.70 -1.29
C VAL A 118 -3.51 -13.11 -0.72
N SER A 119 -2.45 -13.80 -1.12
CA SER A 119 -2.10 -15.08 -0.50
C SER A 119 -1.59 -14.86 0.92
N ARG A 120 -1.79 -15.86 1.79
CA ARG A 120 -1.25 -15.85 3.15
C ARG A 120 0.25 -15.61 3.19
N ARG A 121 0.96 -16.18 2.21
CA ARG A 121 2.40 -16.01 2.07
C ARG A 121 2.78 -14.56 1.74
N ALA A 122 2.14 -13.96 0.74
CA ALA A 122 2.36 -12.55 0.40
C ALA A 122 1.99 -11.63 1.58
N TYR A 123 0.91 -11.96 2.29
CA TYR A 123 0.49 -11.24 3.49
C TYR A 123 1.55 -11.24 4.60
N HIS A 124 2.22 -12.37 4.83
CA HIS A 124 3.31 -12.45 5.81
C HIS A 124 4.48 -11.52 5.46
N HIS A 125 4.80 -11.31 4.18
CA HIS A 125 5.77 -10.30 3.78
C HIS A 125 5.21 -8.89 4.03
N LEU A 126 3.95 -8.64 3.67
CA LEU A 126 3.34 -7.31 3.80
C LEU A 126 3.33 -6.78 5.24
N ILE A 127 3.11 -7.65 6.23
CA ILE A 127 3.05 -7.27 7.66
C ILE A 127 4.38 -7.27 8.40
N ASN A 128 5.47 -7.72 7.76
CA ASN A 128 6.73 -7.96 8.46
C ASN A 128 7.86 -7.10 7.90
N THR A 129 8.64 -6.51 8.81
CA THR A 129 9.81 -5.69 8.52
C THR A 129 11.14 -6.44 8.66
N ALA A 130 11.17 -7.67 9.15
CA ALA A 130 12.42 -8.44 9.31
C ALA A 130 13.00 -8.88 7.96
N GLU A 131 14.32 -8.76 7.77
CA GLU A 131 15.03 -9.24 6.56
C GLU A 131 14.81 -10.73 6.30
N ARG A 132 14.72 -11.53 7.37
CA ARG A 132 14.48 -12.98 7.32
C ARG A 132 13.66 -13.42 8.52
N PHE A 133 12.65 -14.26 8.29
CA PHE A 133 11.86 -14.82 9.38
C PHE A 133 11.36 -16.23 9.06
N ARG A 134 11.23 -17.05 10.11
CA ARG A 134 10.73 -18.43 10.00
C ARG A 134 9.25 -18.48 10.35
N LEU A 135 8.44 -19.00 9.44
CA LEU A 135 7.07 -19.41 9.72
C LEU A 135 7.07 -20.88 10.14
N THR A 136 6.35 -21.19 11.21
CA THR A 136 6.14 -22.58 11.66
C THR A 136 4.64 -22.84 11.72
N TYR A 137 4.21 -23.88 11.01
CA TYR A 137 2.82 -24.24 10.85
C TYR A 137 2.40 -25.30 11.88
N THR A 138 1.09 -25.45 12.07
CA THR A 138 0.51 -26.41 13.03
C THR A 138 0.72 -27.86 12.63
N ASP A 139 1.00 -28.12 11.35
CA ASP A 139 1.38 -29.44 10.83
C ASP A 139 2.86 -29.79 11.06
N GLY A 140 3.62 -28.89 11.69
CA GLY A 140 5.05 -29.06 11.99
C GLY A 140 5.98 -28.68 10.85
N HIS A 141 5.46 -28.28 9.67
CA HIS A 141 6.29 -27.73 8.61
C HIS A 141 6.76 -26.32 8.98
N SER A 142 7.93 -25.93 8.47
CA SER A 142 8.43 -24.57 8.61
C SER A 142 9.11 -24.11 7.33
N GLU A 143 9.05 -22.82 7.08
CA GLU A 143 9.70 -22.17 5.96
C GLU A 143 10.34 -20.88 6.40
N VAL A 144 11.35 -20.44 5.63
CA VAL A 144 12.03 -19.16 5.86
C VAL A 144 11.66 -18.25 4.72
N LEU A 145 11.02 -17.13 5.07
CA LEU A 145 10.73 -16.06 4.14
C LEU A 145 11.93 -15.11 4.09
N THR A 146 12.32 -14.70 2.88
CA THR A 146 13.53 -13.89 2.63
C THR A 146 13.20 -12.59 1.90
N ASP A 147 14.18 -11.68 1.84
CA ASP A 147 14.04 -10.43 1.10
C ASP A 147 14.02 -10.63 -0.42
N GLU A 148 14.69 -11.65 -0.97
CA GLU A 148 14.55 -11.96 -2.41
C GLU A 148 13.10 -12.32 -2.75
N GLU A 149 12.45 -13.07 -1.86
CA GLU A 149 11.05 -13.40 -2.02
C GLU A 149 10.13 -12.20 -1.80
N ARG A 150 10.43 -11.35 -0.80
CA ARG A 150 9.73 -10.08 -0.61
C ARG A 150 9.74 -9.26 -1.90
N GLN A 151 10.90 -9.16 -2.56
CA GLN A 151 11.06 -8.44 -3.82
C GLN A 151 10.22 -9.07 -4.95
N ALA A 152 10.23 -10.40 -5.07
CA ALA A 152 9.39 -11.10 -6.04
C ALA A 152 7.88 -10.86 -5.80
N VAL A 153 7.45 -10.77 -4.54
CA VAL A 153 6.07 -10.44 -4.18
C VAL A 153 5.74 -8.98 -4.53
N HIS A 154 6.67 -8.04 -4.33
CA HIS A 154 6.53 -6.65 -4.79
C HIS A 154 6.27 -6.59 -6.30
N GLU A 155 7.15 -7.21 -7.09
CA GLU A 155 7.06 -7.23 -8.55
C GLU A 155 5.74 -7.84 -9.03
N ALA A 156 5.26 -8.90 -8.37
CA ALA A 156 3.97 -9.50 -8.67
C ALA A 156 2.79 -8.54 -8.40
N PHE A 157 2.82 -7.78 -7.30
CA PHE A 157 1.79 -6.77 -7.04
C PHE A 157 1.85 -5.60 -8.00
N GLU A 158 3.05 -5.12 -8.36
CA GLU A 158 3.22 -4.06 -9.33
C GLU A 158 2.66 -4.46 -10.70
N HIS A 159 3.03 -5.64 -11.19
CA HIS A 159 2.50 -6.16 -12.44
C HIS A 159 0.97 -6.27 -12.42
N LYS A 160 0.41 -6.72 -11.29
CA LYS A 160 -1.04 -6.86 -11.13
C LYS A 160 -1.75 -5.51 -11.13
N LEU A 161 -1.20 -4.52 -10.43
CA LEU A 161 -1.76 -3.16 -10.39
C LEU A 161 -1.65 -2.46 -11.74
N ASP A 162 -0.52 -2.58 -12.44
CA ASP A 162 -0.39 -2.04 -13.80
C ASP A 162 -1.42 -2.61 -14.78
N ALA A 163 -1.75 -3.90 -14.64
CA ALA A 163 -2.74 -4.54 -15.49
C ALA A 163 -4.19 -4.12 -15.15
N ASP A 164 -4.54 -4.10 -13.87
CA ASP A 164 -5.94 -3.99 -13.43
C ASP A 164 -6.36 -2.53 -13.13
N TRP A 165 -5.45 -1.70 -12.60
CA TRP A 165 -5.75 -0.35 -12.14
C TRP A 165 -6.35 0.56 -13.23
N PRO A 166 -5.83 0.59 -14.48
CA PRO A 166 -6.38 1.45 -15.51
C PRO A 166 -7.84 1.15 -15.87
N ALA A 167 -8.24 -0.12 -15.83
CA ALA A 167 -9.62 -0.52 -16.08
C ALA A 167 -10.52 -0.11 -14.90
N TYR A 168 -10.07 -0.38 -13.67
CA TYR A 168 -10.75 0.04 -12.45
C TYR A 168 -11.03 1.56 -12.42
N VAL A 169 -10.04 2.40 -12.74
CA VAL A 169 -10.22 3.87 -12.79
C VAL A 169 -11.27 4.26 -13.82
N ARG A 170 -11.20 3.68 -15.03
CA ARG A 170 -12.15 3.97 -16.11
C ARG A 170 -13.58 3.60 -15.70
N ASP A 171 -13.75 2.49 -15.01
CA ASP A 171 -15.06 2.06 -14.48
C ASP A 171 -15.56 3.00 -13.36
N MET A 172 -14.67 3.48 -12.49
CA MET A 172 -15.02 4.47 -11.45
C MET A 172 -15.47 5.81 -12.06
N VAL A 173 -14.84 6.26 -13.15
CA VAL A 173 -15.27 7.44 -13.91
C VAL A 173 -16.62 7.19 -14.59
N ALA A 174 -16.76 6.07 -15.31
CA ALA A 174 -17.97 5.73 -16.05
C ALA A 174 -19.20 5.57 -15.13
N SER A 175 -19.00 5.06 -13.91
CA SER A 175 -20.05 4.90 -12.90
C SER A 175 -20.34 6.17 -12.08
N GLY A 176 -19.59 7.25 -12.28
CA GLY A 176 -19.77 8.52 -11.56
C GLY A 176 -19.27 8.52 -10.12
N HIS A 177 -18.58 7.47 -9.68
CA HIS A 177 -17.96 7.39 -8.35
C HIS A 177 -16.62 8.14 -8.28
N LEU A 178 -16.02 8.46 -9.43
CA LEU A 178 -14.90 9.38 -9.55
C LEU A 178 -15.30 10.55 -10.46
N THR A 179 -15.49 11.72 -9.86
CA THR A 179 -15.75 12.95 -10.60
C THR A 179 -14.43 13.63 -10.95
N VAL A 180 -14.11 13.64 -12.23
CA VAL A 180 -12.94 14.36 -12.76
C VAL A 180 -13.42 15.76 -13.17
N GLY A 181 -13.14 16.75 -12.33
CA GLY A 181 -13.53 18.15 -12.51
C GLY A 181 -12.40 19.02 -13.02
#